data_AF-A0A7V6BZN5-F1
#
_entry.id   AF-A0A7V6BZN5-F1
#
_cell.length_a   1.000
_cell.length_b   1.000
_cell.length_c   1.000
_cell.angle_alpha   90.00
_cell.angle_beta   90.00
_cell.angle_gamma   90.00
#
_symmetry.space_group_name_H-M   'P 1'
#
loop_
_entity.id
_entity.type
_entity.pdbx_description
1 polymer ?
#
loop_
_entity_poly.entity_id
_entity_poly.type
_entity_poly.pdbx_seq_one_letter_code
_entity_poly.pdbx_strand_id
1 'polypeptide(L)' 'MFVKKEKNMQNKRILSVAMLFVVGLMLLSSVSARDWYISINTGKGKKGTLEAPSKDIAFIINKLEAGDRIFVAGGEYKG' A
#
# COMPACT_ATOMS: atom_id res chain seq x y z
N MET A 1 -26.31 5.82 -44.55
CA MET A 1 -26.34 4.98 -43.33
C MET A 1 -24.95 4.51 -42.85
N PHE A 2 -23.94 4.40 -43.74
CA PHE A 2 -22.60 3.87 -43.42
C PHE A 2 -21.73 4.77 -42.51
N VAL A 3 -21.75 6.09 -42.69
CA VAL A 3 -20.93 7.06 -41.92
C VAL A 3 -21.25 7.06 -40.42
N LYS A 4 -22.51 6.79 -40.03
CA LYS A 4 -22.92 6.76 -38.61
C LYS A 4 -22.46 5.48 -37.89
N LYS A 5 -22.34 4.36 -38.62
CA LYS A 5 -21.86 3.07 -38.09
C LYS A 5 -20.35 3.12 -37.80
N GLU A 6 -19.58 3.79 -38.65
CA GLU A 6 -18.14 3.97 -38.48
C GLU A 6 -17.80 4.84 -37.27
N LYS A 7 -18.48 5.99 -37.11
CA LYS A 7 -18.34 6.85 -35.92
C LYS A 7 -18.68 6.12 -34.63
N ASN A 8 -19.76 5.32 -34.61
CA ASN A 8 -20.10 4.51 -33.44
C ASN A 8 -19.04 3.46 -33.09
N MET A 9 -18.37 2.90 -34.09
CA MET A 9 -17.31 1.92 -33.90
C MET A 9 -16.02 2.57 -33.37
N GLN A 10 -15.70 3.77 -33.85
CA GLN A 10 -14.59 4.58 -33.33
C GLN A 10 -14.83 5.02 -31.88
N ASN A 11 -16.03 5.51 -31.56
CA ASN A 11 -16.38 5.92 -30.18
C ASN A 11 -16.29 4.75 -29.19
N LYS A 12 -16.68 3.54 -29.60
CA LYS A 12 -16.57 2.34 -28.77
C LYS A 12 -15.11 1.96 -28.47
N ARG A 13 -14.21 2.09 -29.46
CA ARG A 13 -12.76 1.86 -29.29
C ARG A 13 -12.12 2.89 -28.35
N ILE A 14 -12.46 4.17 -28.51
CA ILE A 14 -11.99 5.25 -27.64
C ILE A 14 -12.47 5.00 -26.20
N LEU A 15 -13.72 4.58 -26.03
CA LEU A 15 -14.27 4.22 -24.72
C LEU A 15 -13.52 3.03 -24.10
N SER A 16 -13.21 1.99 -24.89
CA SER A 16 -12.44 0.83 -24.42
C SER A 16 -11.00 1.19 -24.01
N VAL A 17 -10.33 2.05 -24.78
CA VAL A 17 -8.95 2.50 -24.45
C VAL A 17 -8.96 3.41 -23.22
N ALA A 18 -9.91 4.34 -23.13
CA ALA A 18 -10.07 5.19 -21.94
C ALA A 18 -10.35 4.34 -20.68
N MET A 19 -11.14 3.28 -20.81
CA MET A 19 -11.44 2.36 -19.71
C MET A 19 -10.20 1.56 -19.27
N LEU A 20 -9.36 1.09 -20.20
CA LEU A 20 -8.09 0.43 -19.88
C LEU A 20 -7.11 1.40 -19.18
N PHE A 21 -7.11 2.67 -19.57
CA PHE A 21 -6.26 3.69 -18.95
C PHE A 21 -6.70 3.99 -17.50
N VAL A 22 -8.01 4.08 -17.23
CA VAL A 22 -8.54 4.27 -15.87
C VAL A 22 -8.22 3.08 -14.97
N VAL A 23 -8.34 1.85 -15.48
CA VAL A 23 -7.97 0.65 -14.72
C VAL A 23 -6.47 0.64 -14.42
N GLY A 24 -5.62 1.00 -15.39
CA GLY A 24 -4.18 1.12 -15.18
C GLY A 24 -3.82 2.15 -14.10
N LEU A 25 -4.54 3.27 -14.05
CA LEU A 25 -4.34 4.31 -13.05
C LEU A 25 -4.77 3.87 -11.63
N MET A 26 -5.85 3.10 -11.52
CA MET A 26 -6.31 2.52 -10.24
C MET A 26 -5.36 1.48 -9.65
N LEU A 27 -4.57 0.78 -10.47
CA LEU A 27 -3.60 -0.22 -9.98
C LEU A 27 -2.37 0.42 -9.32
N LEU A 28 -2.10 1.70 -9.60
CA LEU A 28 -0.94 2.43 -9.06
C LEU A 28 -1.18 2.99 -7.65
N SER A 29 -2.43 3.01 -7.14
CA SER A 29 -2.78 3.70 -5.89
C SER A 29 -2.58 2.88 -4.60
N SER A 30 -1.94 1.70 -4.64
CA SER A 30 -1.90 0.78 -3.49
C SER A 30 -0.58 0.63 -2.76
N VAL A 31 0.39 1.54 -2.95
CA VAL A 31 1.60 1.56 -2.09
C VAL A 31 1.44 2.64 -1.00
N SER A 32 0.81 2.26 0.10
CA SER A 32 0.75 3.09 1.30
C SER A 32 1.89 2.69 2.22
N ALA A 33 3.01 3.40 2.15
CA ALA A 33 4.10 3.25 3.11
C ALA A 33 3.58 3.43 4.54
N ARG A 34 3.67 2.38 5.36
CA ARG A 34 3.23 2.39 6.76
C ARG A 34 4.41 2.59 7.70
N ASP A 35 4.17 3.38 8.73
CA ASP A 35 5.10 3.55 9.85
C ASP A 35 4.83 2.49 10.93
N TRP A 36 5.89 1.77 11.31
CA TRP A 36 5.90 0.77 12.36
C TRP A 36 6.73 1.24 13.55
N TYR A 37 6.22 1.08 14.76
CA TYR A 37 6.87 1.54 15.98
C TYR A 37 7.20 0.38 16.91
N ILE A 38 8.44 0.35 17.39
CA ILE A 38 8.98 -0.73 18.22
C ILE A 38 9.60 -0.14 19.49
N SER A 39 9.26 -0.71 20.63
CA SER A 39 9.78 -0.27 21.93
C SER A 39 9.80 -1.44 22.92
N ILE A 40 10.95 -1.70 23.52
CA ILE A 40 11.07 -2.76 24.53
C ILE A 40 10.49 -2.34 25.90
N ASN A 41 10.45 -1.03 26.19
CA ASN A 41 9.95 -0.51 27.46
C ASN A 41 8.44 -0.31 27.47
N THR A 42 7.90 0.25 26.39
CA THR A 42 6.47 0.64 26.31
C THR A 42 5.67 -0.27 25.40
N GLY A 43 6.33 -1.13 24.61
CA GLY A 43 5.66 -2.01 23.67
C GLY A 43 4.79 -3.05 24.36
N LYS A 44 3.51 -3.07 23.97
CA LYS A 44 2.53 -4.06 24.43
C LYS A 44 1.86 -4.70 23.22
N GLY A 45 2.31 -5.90 22.88
CA GLY A 45 1.70 -6.72 21.83
C GLY A 45 2.21 -6.44 20.42
N LYS A 46 1.31 -6.61 19.45
CA LYS A 46 1.61 -6.85 18.02
C LYS A 46 1.05 -5.77 17.08
N LYS A 47 0.64 -4.61 17.62
CA LYS A 47 0.00 -3.53 16.83
C LYS A 47 1.03 -2.69 16.05
N GLY A 48 2.13 -2.32 16.71
CA GLY A 48 3.23 -1.59 16.08
C GLY A 48 2.85 -0.17 15.64
N THR A 49 1.93 0.48 16.37
CA THR A 49 1.55 1.88 16.14
C THR A 49 2.28 2.78 17.12
N LEU A 50 2.31 4.10 16.87
CA LEU A 50 2.97 5.06 17.76
C LEU A 50 2.43 4.98 19.21
N GLU A 51 1.10 4.88 19.37
CA GLU A 51 0.43 4.77 20.68
C GLU A 51 0.60 3.40 21.33
N ALA A 52 0.77 2.35 20.53
CA ALA A 52 0.91 0.96 20.98
C ALA A 52 2.06 0.28 20.21
N PRO A 53 3.32 0.62 20.52
CA PRO A 53 4.46 0.05 19.83
C PRO A 53 4.53 -1.45 20.09
N SER A 54 5.16 -2.19 19.17
CA SER A 54 5.38 -3.62 19.38
C SER A 54 6.67 -3.84 20.18
N LYS A 55 6.69 -4.92 20.96
CA LYS A 55 7.90 -5.38 21.66
C LYS A 55 8.74 -6.32 20.79
N ASP A 56 8.11 -6.90 19.76
CA ASP A 56 8.63 -8.02 19.01
C ASP A 56 9.00 -7.57 17.59
N ILE A 57 10.31 -7.41 17.36
CA ILE A 57 10.84 -7.01 16.05
C ILE A 57 10.52 -8.07 14.99
N ALA A 58 10.65 -9.36 15.34
CA ALA A 58 10.43 -10.46 14.40
C ALA A 58 9.00 -10.48 13.86
N PHE A 59 8.01 -10.15 14.68
CA PHE A 59 6.62 -10.05 14.28
C PHE A 59 6.39 -8.93 13.26
N ILE A 60 7.02 -7.76 13.46
CA ILE A 60 6.88 -6.64 12.53
C ILE A 60 7.58 -6.95 11.21
N ILE A 61 8.78 -7.55 11.23
CA ILE A 61 9.54 -7.87 10.01
C ILE A 61 8.71 -8.73 9.04
N ASN A 62 7.95 -9.70 9.56
CA ASN A 62 7.08 -10.55 8.75
C ASN A 62 5.88 -9.81 8.11
N LYS A 63 5.63 -8.56 8.48
CA LYS A 63 4.51 -7.74 8.01
C LYS A 63 4.93 -6.54 7.17
N LEU A 64 6.23 -6.33 7.00
CA LEU A 64 6.73 -5.18 6.25
C LEU A 64 6.40 -5.35 4.78
N GLU A 65 5.81 -4.30 4.23
CA GLU A 65 5.64 -4.15 2.80
C GLU A 65 6.68 -3.18 2.24
N ALA A 66 6.88 -3.22 0.93
CA ALA A 66 7.84 -2.32 0.28
C ALA A 66 7.41 -0.85 0.50
N GLY A 67 8.33 -0.06 1.05
CA GLY A 67 8.10 1.35 1.38
C GLY A 67 7.78 1.63 2.85
N ASP A 68 7.52 0.59 3.66
CA ASP A 68 7.31 0.73 5.09
C ASP A 68 8.55 1.28 5.81
N ARG A 69 8.31 1.96 6.94
CA ARG A 69 9.35 2.54 7.79
C ARG A 69 9.26 1.96 9.19
N ILE A 70 10.41 1.71 9.81
CA ILE A 70 10.49 1.18 11.17
C ILE A 70 11.17 2.20 12.06
N PHE A 71 10.49 2.57 13.15
CA PHE A 71 11.00 3.41 14.21
C PHE A 71 11.25 2.53 15.44
N VAL A 72 12.51 2.41 15.82
CA VAL A 72 12.94 1.62 16.99
C VAL A 72 13.34 2.58 18.09
N ALA A 73 12.66 2.50 19.24
CA ALA A 73 13.03 3.24 20.42
C ALA A 73 14.39 2.76 20.97
N GLY A 74 15.13 3.64 21.62
CA GLY A 74 16.41 3.28 22.25
C GLY A 74 16.21 2.19 23.31
N GLY A 75 17.05 1.16 23.26
CA GLY A 75 16.99 0.03 24.19
C GLY A 75 17.84 -1.15 23.73
N GLU A 76 17.98 -2.14 24.61
CA GLU A 76 18.66 -3.40 24.30
C GLU A 76 17.65 -4.45 23.85
N TYR A 77 17.80 -4.94 22.61
CA TYR A 77 16.95 -5.97 22.03
C TYR A 77 17.72 -7.28 21.97
N LYS A 78 17.41 -8.21 22.87
CA LYS A 78 17.96 -9.58 22.85
C LYS A 78 17.04 -10.41 21.95
N GLY A 79 17.54 -10.77 20.78
CA GLY A 79 16.86 -11.63 19.81
C GLY A 79 16.71 -13.06 20.30
#